data_AF-A0A7J3XM88-F1
#
_entry.id   AF-A0A7J3XM88-F1
#
_cell.length_a   1.000
_cell.length_b   1.000
_cell.length_c   1.000
_cell.angle_alpha   90.00
_cell.angle_beta   90.00
_cell.angle_gamma   90.00
#
_symmetry.space_group_name_H-M   'P 1'
#
loop_
_entity.id
_entity.type
_entity.pdbx_description
1 polymer ?
#
loop_
_entity_poly.entity_id
_entity_poly.type
_entity_poly.pdbx_seq_one_letter_code
_entity_poly.pdbx_strand_id
1 'polypeptide(L)'
;MKELLIRAENNIQMVKEVKLPITIKRKIARAREIELDPKKTIEVVSGLFYEKGRPISVKEIIERFDIKKADKFGDRVIKRPLKDAIKWVKLGGKRAPDYFYPSAVIMKFEGGILDPESFPSFYKTKFEGGILDPESFPSFYKTLREFSKAVEVNLCRHKRSLYEFLSFIGKNEDTAMRKLIGIAKEHHVGKDYCAGSSHCQLVKDVWKETFEEEFAKGIPYTRIGDLFLEFHAWFGNGEEEFRYGDIICEYNERETLQLPEELQPIVERIIERKKVEAKDKKQTYDDNPLYRLVGVQLERPVIDEIGRRRQKLRLFLGPTSFFLYSATNLMLKEITVKNEHGNSISLWKKSVEGKNLNNASYLRDSNLPNPLGIALAVLTNDNPPKIVLHKRSRAVFMGPDKYSLPAEKMIRGVDIDMDKIPPEPSPFITAKRCIKDELYVEVEKTAVKFLVLGIRLDYLQPQLLGVVRLKISGEELLKVKDMAIDKWEASGIQLVEFSLNEELKSILMLEEKRMSSTAKLTIIYALINEYGYKNVDSWLTLFK
;
A
#
# COMPACT_ATOMS: atom_id res chain seq x y z
N MET A 1 -30.03 54.10 -14.43
CA MET A 1 -30.01 52.97 -15.41
C MET A 1 -30.18 53.44 -16.86
N LYS A 2 -31.18 54.27 -17.18
CA LYS A 2 -31.35 54.86 -18.53
C LYS A 2 -30.12 55.65 -19.02
N GLU A 3 -29.45 56.41 -18.15
CA GLU A 3 -28.19 57.13 -18.48
C GLU A 3 -26.98 56.22 -18.71
N LEU A 4 -26.94 55.03 -18.08
CA LEU A 4 -25.87 54.04 -18.30
C LEU A 4 -26.05 53.33 -19.64
N LEU A 5 -27.29 53.10 -20.08
CA LEU A 5 -27.61 52.57 -21.41
C LEU A 5 -27.26 53.57 -22.51
N ILE A 6 -27.55 54.87 -22.33
CA ILE A 6 -27.18 55.93 -23.29
C ILE A 6 -25.65 56.05 -23.43
N ARG A 7 -24.88 55.89 -22.33
CA ARG A 7 -23.40 55.86 -22.40
C ARG A 7 -22.86 54.60 -23.07
N ALA A 8 -23.51 53.45 -22.91
CA ALA A 8 -23.09 52.20 -23.56
C ALA A 8 -23.38 52.20 -25.07
N GLU A 9 -24.51 52.73 -25.50
CA GLU A 9 -24.87 52.85 -26.92
C GLU A 9 -23.97 53.85 -27.66
N ASN A 10 -23.63 54.99 -27.04
CA ASN A 10 -22.68 55.94 -27.61
C ASN A 10 -21.25 55.37 -27.75
N ASN A 11 -20.83 54.49 -26.83
CA ASN A 11 -19.53 53.81 -26.91
C ASN A 11 -19.51 52.69 -27.96
N ILE A 12 -20.66 52.05 -28.27
CA ILE A 12 -20.77 51.03 -29.32
C ILE A 12 -20.82 51.67 -30.71
N GLN A 13 -21.42 52.86 -30.85
CA GLN A 13 -21.44 53.61 -32.10
C GLN A 13 -20.02 54.04 -32.54
N MET A 14 -19.11 54.35 -31.59
CA MET A 14 -17.72 54.73 -31.88
C MET A 14 -16.81 53.58 -32.35
N VAL A 15 -17.19 52.31 -32.15
CA VAL A 15 -16.38 51.14 -32.58
C VAL A 15 -16.71 50.69 -34.00
N LYS A 16 -17.83 51.14 -34.58
CA LYS A 16 -18.31 50.67 -35.91
C LYS A 16 -17.65 51.33 -37.12
N GLU A 17 -16.75 52.30 -36.95
CA GLU A 17 -16.06 52.97 -38.07
C GLU A 17 -14.53 52.78 -38.09
N VAL A 18 -14.01 51.64 -37.62
CA VAL A 18 -12.62 51.28 -37.91
C VAL A 18 -12.55 50.64 -39.31
N LYS A 19 -12.25 51.45 -40.34
CA LYS A 19 -11.85 50.94 -41.66
C LYS A 19 -10.56 50.13 -41.51
N LEU A 20 -10.70 48.80 -41.39
CA LEU A 20 -9.54 47.90 -41.38
C LEU A 20 -8.75 48.03 -42.69
N PRO A 21 -7.41 48.15 -42.63
CA PRO A 21 -6.55 48.21 -43.81
C PRO A 21 -6.81 47.04 -44.76
N ILE A 22 -6.76 47.29 -46.07
CA ILE A 22 -6.97 46.28 -47.14
C ILE A 22 -6.10 45.02 -46.93
N THR A 23 -4.93 45.17 -46.32
CA THR A 23 -4.01 44.10 -45.94
C THR A 23 -4.57 43.14 -44.89
N ILE A 24 -5.40 43.60 -43.96
CA ILE A 24 -6.05 42.75 -42.94
C ILE A 24 -7.25 42.02 -43.55
N LYS A 25 -8.05 42.70 -44.39
CA LYS A 25 -9.14 42.05 -45.14
C LYS A 25 -8.62 40.95 -46.08
N ARG A 26 -7.48 41.18 -46.74
CA ARG A 26 -6.79 40.15 -47.57
C ARG A 26 -6.22 38.98 -46.75
N LYS A 27 -5.76 39.21 -45.52
CA LYS A 27 -5.29 38.14 -44.61
C LYS A 27 -6.45 37.29 -44.07
N ILE A 28 -7.60 37.90 -43.81
CA ILE A 28 -8.83 37.19 -43.40
C ILE A 28 -9.42 36.41 -44.59
N ALA A 29 -9.44 36.99 -45.79
CA ALA A 29 -9.86 36.30 -47.02
C ALA A 29 -8.97 35.08 -47.35
N ARG A 30 -7.64 35.20 -47.16
CA ARG A 30 -6.69 34.07 -47.34
C ARG A 30 -6.75 33.00 -46.24
N ALA A 31 -7.39 33.27 -45.10
CA ALA A 31 -7.56 32.29 -44.03
C ALA A 31 -8.78 31.37 -44.26
N ARG A 32 -9.70 31.75 -45.17
CA ARG A 32 -10.93 31.00 -45.48
C ARG A 32 -10.74 29.87 -46.51
N GLU A 33 -9.54 29.64 -47.04
CA GLU A 33 -9.32 28.65 -48.12
C GLU A 33 -9.03 27.21 -47.64
N ILE A 34 -8.99 26.94 -46.32
CA ILE A 34 -8.92 25.56 -45.79
C ILE A 34 -9.82 25.49 -44.55
N GLU A 35 -11.11 25.33 -44.76
CA GLU A 35 -12.08 25.10 -43.69
C GLU A 35 -12.02 23.63 -43.28
N LEU A 36 -11.16 23.30 -42.30
CA LEU A 36 -11.28 22.04 -41.56
C LEU A 36 -11.95 22.36 -40.24
N ASP A 37 -13.14 21.79 -40.03
CA ASP A 37 -13.85 21.86 -38.76
C ASP A 37 -12.96 21.23 -37.65
N PRO A 38 -12.51 22.02 -36.65
CA PRO A 38 -11.64 21.54 -35.58
C PRO A 38 -12.26 20.37 -34.82
N LYS A 39 -13.59 20.36 -34.66
CA LYS A 39 -14.30 19.30 -33.92
C LYS A 39 -14.22 17.99 -34.69
N LYS A 40 -14.52 18.02 -35.99
CA LYS A 40 -14.46 16.86 -36.89
C LYS A 40 -13.02 16.34 -37.05
N THR A 41 -12.04 17.24 -37.01
CA THR A 41 -10.61 16.89 -37.06
C THR A 41 -10.20 16.11 -35.81
N ILE A 42 -10.60 16.57 -34.62
CA ILE A 42 -10.30 15.90 -33.36
C ILE A 42 -11.00 14.53 -33.28
N GLU A 43 -12.27 14.44 -33.68
CA GLU A 43 -13.03 13.18 -33.67
C GLU A 43 -12.35 12.08 -34.51
N VAL A 44 -11.83 12.42 -35.69
CA VAL A 44 -11.15 11.45 -36.56
C VAL A 44 -9.78 11.05 -36.02
N VAL A 45 -9.00 12.00 -35.48
CA VAL A 45 -7.69 11.70 -34.90
C VAL A 45 -7.84 10.78 -33.68
N SER A 46 -8.81 11.07 -32.81
CA SER A 46 -9.14 10.20 -31.68
C SER A 46 -9.64 8.84 -32.14
N GLY A 47 -10.57 8.80 -33.11
CA GLY A 47 -11.12 7.54 -33.64
C GLY A 47 -10.05 6.62 -34.24
N LEU A 48 -9.14 7.17 -35.04
CA LEU A 48 -8.02 6.40 -35.59
C LEU A 48 -7.10 5.88 -34.47
N PHE A 49 -6.86 6.67 -33.40
CA PHE A 49 -5.93 6.28 -32.33
C PHE A 49 -6.49 5.07 -31.58
N TYR A 50 -7.79 5.09 -31.32
CA TYR A 50 -8.51 3.96 -30.74
C TYR A 50 -8.55 2.75 -31.67
N GLU A 51 -8.73 2.93 -32.98
CA GLU A 51 -8.72 1.83 -33.96
C GLU A 51 -7.35 1.13 -34.03
N LYS A 52 -6.25 1.89 -33.96
CA LYS A 52 -4.90 1.36 -34.18
C LYS A 52 -4.17 0.98 -32.90
N GLY A 53 -4.63 1.44 -31.73
CA GLY A 53 -4.00 1.16 -30.44
C GLY A 53 -2.55 1.65 -30.33
N ARG A 54 -2.14 2.59 -31.19
CA ARG A 54 -0.80 3.19 -31.24
C ARG A 54 -0.89 4.66 -31.67
N PRO A 55 0.11 5.49 -31.33
CA PRO A 55 0.19 6.87 -31.81
C PRO A 55 0.14 6.94 -33.34
N ILE A 56 -0.56 7.95 -33.87
CA ILE A 56 -0.79 8.12 -35.29
C ILE A 56 0.10 9.22 -35.83
N SER A 57 0.74 8.95 -36.97
CA SER A 57 1.56 9.94 -37.63
C SER A 57 0.72 11.05 -38.26
N VAL A 58 1.26 12.27 -38.30
CA VAL A 58 0.61 13.41 -38.97
C VAL A 58 0.33 13.10 -40.45
N LYS A 59 1.15 12.25 -41.08
CA LYS A 59 0.97 11.76 -42.45
C LYS A 59 -0.31 10.93 -42.59
N GLU A 60 -0.57 9.99 -41.69
CA GLU A 60 -1.79 9.17 -41.68
C GLU A 60 -3.06 10.03 -41.48
N ILE A 61 -2.98 11.10 -40.68
CA ILE A 61 -4.08 12.05 -40.49
C ILE A 61 -4.33 12.83 -41.79
N ILE A 62 -3.27 13.28 -42.45
CA ILE A 62 -3.35 14.04 -43.72
C ILE A 62 -3.93 13.18 -44.84
N GLU A 63 -3.51 11.91 -44.94
CA GLU A 63 -4.02 10.95 -45.91
C GLU A 63 -5.51 10.65 -45.69
N ARG A 64 -5.95 10.53 -44.43
CA ARG A 64 -7.37 10.26 -44.11
C ARG A 64 -8.30 11.42 -44.44
N PHE A 65 -7.80 12.65 -44.41
CA PHE A 65 -8.55 13.87 -44.72
C PHE A 65 -8.33 14.41 -46.14
N ASP A 66 -7.54 13.72 -46.98
CA ASP A 66 -7.15 14.15 -48.33
C ASP A 66 -6.61 15.61 -48.37
N ILE A 67 -5.77 15.98 -47.40
CA ILE A 67 -5.30 17.36 -47.26
C ILE A 67 -4.11 17.62 -48.18
N LYS A 68 -4.37 18.22 -49.34
CA LYS A 68 -3.38 18.46 -50.43
C LYS A 68 -2.20 19.38 -50.11
N LYS A 69 -2.11 19.97 -48.91
CA LYS A 69 -1.01 20.89 -48.48
C LYS A 69 -0.58 20.63 -47.04
N ALA A 70 0.17 19.54 -46.85
CA ALA A 70 0.64 19.02 -45.56
C ALA A 70 1.42 20.02 -44.68
N ASP A 71 2.31 20.81 -45.28
CA ASP A 71 3.32 21.59 -44.53
C ASP A 71 2.71 22.74 -43.74
N LYS A 72 1.53 23.24 -44.15
CA LYS A 72 0.82 24.34 -43.48
C LYS A 72 -0.20 23.87 -42.45
N PHE A 73 -0.56 22.59 -42.46
CA PHE A 73 -1.56 22.02 -41.56
C PHE A 73 -1.01 21.90 -40.14
N GLY A 74 0.17 21.29 -39.98
CA GLY A 74 0.81 21.13 -38.67
C GLY A 74 1.11 22.45 -37.96
N ASP A 75 1.57 23.47 -38.70
CA ASP A 75 1.96 24.75 -38.13
C ASP A 75 0.76 25.64 -37.73
N ARG A 76 -0.33 25.64 -38.51
CA ARG A 76 -1.47 26.55 -38.28
C ARG A 76 -2.56 25.95 -37.40
N VAL A 77 -2.83 24.65 -37.52
CA VAL A 77 -3.96 24.01 -36.85
C VAL A 77 -3.55 23.45 -35.50
N ILE A 78 -2.31 22.95 -35.38
CA ILE A 78 -1.83 22.29 -34.16
C ILE A 78 -0.91 23.22 -33.37
N LYS A 79 0.15 23.77 -33.99
CA LYS A 79 1.17 24.52 -33.23
C LYS A 79 0.72 25.90 -32.75
N ARG A 80 -0.02 26.66 -33.56
CA ARG A 80 -0.33 28.07 -33.26
C ARG A 80 -1.36 28.25 -32.12
N PRO A 81 -2.49 27.50 -32.09
CA PRO A 81 -3.44 27.58 -30.98
C PRO A 81 -2.83 27.14 -29.65
N LEU A 82 -1.95 26.11 -29.67
CA LEU A 82 -1.18 25.71 -28.48
C LEU A 82 -0.24 26.83 -28.00
N LYS A 83 0.43 27.53 -28.93
CA LYS A 83 1.35 28.63 -28.58
C LYS A 83 0.63 29.83 -27.96
N ASP A 84 -0.58 30.14 -28.45
CA ASP A 84 -1.39 31.24 -27.94
C ASP A 84 -2.01 30.91 -26.57
N ALA A 85 -2.42 29.65 -26.35
CA ALA A 85 -2.85 29.16 -25.04
C ALA A 85 -1.72 29.20 -24.00
N ILE A 86 -0.50 28.78 -24.38
CA ILE A 86 0.70 28.86 -23.52
C ILE A 86 1.02 30.32 -23.15
N LYS A 87 0.87 31.26 -24.08
CA LYS A 87 1.15 32.68 -23.85
C LYS A 87 0.13 33.33 -22.91
N TRP A 88 -1.14 32.93 -22.97
CA TRP A 88 -2.20 33.44 -22.11
C TRP A 88 -2.07 32.94 -20.66
N VAL A 89 -1.70 31.67 -20.46
CA VAL A 89 -1.37 31.10 -19.14
C VAL A 89 -0.16 31.79 -18.50
N LYS A 90 0.86 32.13 -19.29
CA LYS A 90 2.04 32.88 -18.81
C LYS A 90 1.72 34.30 -18.33
N LEU A 91 0.57 34.88 -18.69
CA LEU A 91 0.20 36.27 -18.36
C LEU A 91 -0.80 36.39 -17.19
N GLY A 92 -1.15 35.29 -16.51
CA GLY A 92 -1.85 35.34 -15.22
C GLY A 92 -3.29 35.86 -15.23
N GLY A 93 -4.05 35.68 -16.32
CA GLY A 93 -5.44 36.12 -16.42
C GLY A 93 -6.38 35.46 -15.40
N LYS A 94 -7.11 36.27 -14.62
CA LYS A 94 -8.11 35.82 -13.61
C LYS A 94 -9.55 36.06 -14.11
N ARG A 95 -10.11 35.07 -14.82
CA ARG A 95 -11.55 34.70 -14.96
C ARG A 95 -11.79 34.04 -16.33
N ALA A 96 -12.42 32.87 -16.34
CA ALA A 96 -12.90 32.16 -17.53
C ALA A 96 -14.39 32.47 -17.75
N PRO A 97 -14.90 32.48 -19.00
CA PRO A 97 -16.26 32.03 -19.27
C PRO A 97 -16.27 30.50 -19.45
N ASP A 98 -17.33 29.89 -18.94
CA ASP A 98 -17.51 28.44 -18.85
C ASP A 98 -17.67 27.72 -20.21
N TYR A 99 -17.23 26.45 -20.19
CA TYR A 99 -17.43 25.32 -21.11
C TYR A 99 -16.59 25.22 -22.41
N PHE A 100 -15.82 24.13 -22.53
CA PHE A 100 -16.26 22.90 -23.24
C PHE A 100 -15.36 21.68 -22.93
N TYR A 101 -16.01 20.52 -22.72
CA TYR A 101 -15.48 19.14 -22.61
C TYR A 101 -15.69 18.40 -23.96
N PRO A 102 -14.89 17.35 -24.30
CA PRO A 102 -15.22 15.97 -23.85
C PRO A 102 -14.02 15.07 -23.50
N SER A 103 -14.17 14.33 -22.39
CA SER A 103 -13.69 12.96 -22.12
C SER A 103 -12.28 12.48 -22.55
N ALA A 104 -11.29 13.36 -22.57
CA ALA A 104 -9.90 12.95 -22.34
C ALA A 104 -9.62 13.03 -20.83
N VAL A 105 -8.87 12.08 -20.29
CA VAL A 105 -8.16 12.26 -19.01
C VAL A 105 -7.18 13.42 -19.23
N ILE A 106 -7.62 14.65 -18.94
CA ILE A 106 -6.76 15.83 -18.98
C ILE A 106 -5.89 15.76 -17.72
N MET A 107 -4.65 15.31 -17.89
CA MET A 107 -3.58 15.49 -16.92
C MET A 107 -3.38 17.01 -16.72
N LYS A 108 -3.73 17.51 -15.53
CA LYS A 108 -3.54 18.92 -15.18
C LYS A 108 -2.18 19.07 -14.48
N PHE A 109 -1.24 19.75 -15.12
CA PHE A 109 0.04 20.11 -14.52
C PHE A 109 -0.11 21.45 -13.76
N GLU A 110 -0.01 21.42 -12.43
CA GLU A 110 0.15 22.63 -11.62
C GLU A 110 1.56 22.63 -11.03
N GLY A 111 2.45 23.45 -11.63
CA GLY A 111 3.79 23.74 -11.11
C GLY A 111 4.91 23.53 -12.12
N GLY A 112 5.51 24.64 -12.58
CA GLY A 112 6.91 24.76 -13.02
C GLY A 112 7.46 23.81 -14.08
N ILE A 113 7.83 24.36 -15.24
CA ILE A 113 8.73 23.72 -16.21
C ILE A 113 10.08 23.47 -15.51
N LEU A 114 10.57 22.23 -15.52
CA LEU A 114 11.92 21.86 -15.08
C LEU A 114 12.97 22.61 -15.94
N ASP A 115 13.89 23.29 -15.27
CA ASP A 115 14.95 24.10 -15.86
C ASP A 115 15.92 23.23 -16.71
N PRO A 116 16.12 23.54 -18.00
CA PRO A 116 17.07 22.85 -18.88
C PRO A 116 18.53 22.85 -18.39
N GLU A 117 18.93 23.74 -17.47
CA GLU A 117 20.27 23.74 -16.88
C GLU A 117 20.52 22.57 -15.91
N SER A 118 19.47 21.87 -15.50
CA SER A 118 19.53 20.74 -14.55
C SER A 118 20.03 19.43 -15.17
N PHE A 119 20.28 19.38 -16.49
CA PHE A 119 20.69 18.15 -17.20
C PHE A 119 22.21 18.09 -17.41
N PRO A 120 22.86 16.93 -17.18
CA PRO A 120 24.26 16.72 -17.56
C PRO A 120 24.48 16.96 -19.06
N SER A 121 25.63 17.54 -19.43
CA SER A 121 25.97 18.05 -20.77
C SER A 121 25.80 17.06 -21.93
N PHE A 122 25.77 15.75 -21.66
CA PHE A 122 25.54 14.71 -22.66
C PHE A 122 24.10 14.69 -23.23
N TYR A 123 23.12 15.33 -22.57
CA TYR A 123 21.71 15.29 -22.95
C TYR A 123 21.23 16.48 -23.79
N LYS A 124 22.05 17.54 -23.96
CA LYS A 124 21.63 18.77 -24.66
C LYS A 124 21.38 18.57 -26.17
N THR A 125 21.99 17.58 -26.81
CA THR A 125 21.91 17.40 -28.27
C THR A 125 20.82 16.45 -28.74
N LYS A 126 20.16 15.68 -27.86
CA LYS A 126 19.13 14.69 -28.26
C LYS A 126 17.69 15.11 -27.95
N PHE A 127 17.46 16.30 -27.38
CA PHE A 127 16.13 16.73 -26.90
C PHE A 127 15.57 17.97 -27.60
N GLU A 128 16.07 18.35 -28.78
CA GLU A 128 15.38 19.30 -29.65
C GLU A 128 14.42 18.55 -30.58
N GLY A 129 13.13 18.51 -30.23
CA GLY A 129 12.09 18.07 -31.18
C GLY A 129 10.96 17.20 -30.66
N GLY A 130 11.00 16.71 -29.42
CA GLY A 130 9.83 16.09 -28.77
C GLY A 130 9.29 14.81 -29.45
N ILE A 131 10.14 14.00 -30.09
CA ILE A 131 9.79 12.66 -30.55
C ILE A 131 10.63 11.66 -29.76
N LEU A 132 9.97 10.73 -29.05
CA LEU A 132 10.62 9.60 -28.40
C LEU A 132 10.90 8.52 -29.45
N ASP A 133 12.18 8.32 -29.75
CA ASP A 133 12.69 7.19 -30.51
C ASP A 133 12.49 5.87 -29.73
N PRO A 134 12.05 4.77 -30.36
CA PRO A 134 12.04 3.42 -29.77
C PRO A 134 13.30 3.03 -28.98
N GLU A 135 14.49 3.48 -29.39
CA GLU A 135 15.75 3.22 -28.66
C GLU A 135 15.87 4.00 -27.34
N SER A 136 15.00 4.99 -27.11
CA SER A 136 14.95 5.81 -25.89
C SER A 136 14.01 5.25 -24.82
N PHE A 137 13.29 4.15 -25.09
CA PHE A 137 12.38 3.51 -24.14
C PHE A 137 13.05 3.10 -22.81
N PRO A 138 14.26 2.50 -22.79
CA PRO A 138 14.95 2.18 -21.53
C PRO A 138 15.22 3.40 -20.65
N SER A 139 15.44 4.57 -21.27
CA SER A 139 15.62 5.87 -20.63
C SER A 139 14.31 6.43 -20.09
N PHE A 140 13.21 6.24 -20.84
CA PHE A 140 11.85 6.61 -20.43
C PHE A 140 11.37 5.75 -19.25
N TYR A 141 11.70 4.46 -19.21
CA TYR A 141 11.41 3.61 -18.04
C TYR A 141 12.15 4.06 -16.77
N LYS A 142 13.34 4.66 -16.90
CA LYS A 142 14.04 5.27 -15.76
C LYS A 142 13.36 6.55 -15.26
N THR A 143 12.63 7.26 -16.12
CA THR A 143 11.90 8.49 -15.76
C THR A 143 10.42 8.24 -15.45
N LEU A 144 9.87 7.06 -15.75
CA LEU A 144 8.47 6.67 -15.51
C LEU A 144 8.06 6.86 -14.04
N ARG A 145 8.97 6.56 -13.11
CA ARG A 145 8.77 6.76 -11.66
C ARG A 145 8.66 8.23 -11.26
N GLU A 146 9.47 9.10 -11.87
CA GLU A 146 9.38 10.54 -11.62
C GLU A 146 8.17 11.15 -12.33
N PHE A 147 7.82 10.61 -13.50
CA PHE A 147 6.60 10.94 -14.22
C PHE A 147 5.34 10.57 -13.43
N SER A 148 5.24 9.35 -12.88
CA SER A 148 4.05 8.92 -12.15
C SER A 148 3.87 9.66 -10.82
N LYS A 149 4.95 10.15 -10.21
CA LYS A 149 4.87 11.08 -9.06
C LYS A 149 4.32 12.46 -9.46
N ALA A 150 4.57 12.90 -10.69
CA ALA A 150 4.17 14.22 -11.20
C ALA A 150 2.76 14.27 -11.81
N VAL A 151 2.14 13.10 -12.07
CA VAL A 151 0.79 13.01 -12.63
C VAL A 151 -0.21 12.84 -11.50
N GLU A 152 -1.19 13.73 -11.36
CA GLU A 152 -2.30 13.58 -10.40
C GLU A 152 -3.50 12.83 -11.02
N VAL A 153 -4.03 11.85 -10.29
CA VAL A 153 -5.27 11.11 -10.53
C VAL A 153 -6.29 11.55 -9.48
N ASN A 154 -7.49 11.94 -9.92
CA ASN A 154 -8.59 12.29 -9.02
C ASN A 154 -9.40 11.04 -8.68
N LEU A 155 -9.27 10.56 -7.44
CA LEU A 155 -10.03 9.43 -6.91
C LEU A 155 -11.00 9.93 -5.86
N CYS A 156 -12.30 9.87 -6.15
CA CYS A 156 -13.37 10.18 -5.19
C CYS A 156 -13.17 11.49 -4.40
N ARG A 157 -12.84 12.59 -5.11
CA ARG A 157 -12.55 13.94 -4.55
C ARG A 157 -11.21 14.10 -3.84
N HIS A 158 -10.33 13.09 -3.86
CA HIS A 158 -8.96 13.21 -3.42
C HIS A 158 -7.99 13.18 -4.61
N LYS A 159 -7.09 14.17 -4.67
CA LYS A 159 -5.96 14.19 -5.59
C LYS A 159 -4.88 13.25 -5.06
N ARG A 160 -4.49 12.26 -5.85
CA ARG A 160 -3.38 11.35 -5.59
C ARG A 160 -2.43 11.40 -6.76
N SER A 161 -1.14 11.14 -6.59
CA SER A 161 -0.27 10.89 -7.73
C SER A 161 -0.59 9.53 -8.37
N LEU A 162 -0.32 9.39 -9.68
CA LEU A 162 -0.43 8.12 -10.41
C LEU A 162 0.48 7.07 -9.77
N TYR A 163 1.63 7.48 -9.26
CA TYR A 163 2.53 6.65 -8.47
C TYR A 163 1.87 6.11 -7.21
N GLU A 164 1.13 6.95 -6.46
CA GLU A 164 0.39 6.50 -5.27
C GLU A 164 -0.70 5.50 -5.63
N PHE A 165 -1.43 5.74 -6.72
CA PHE A 165 -2.46 4.82 -7.22
C PHE A 165 -1.86 3.48 -7.71
N LEU A 166 -0.77 3.51 -8.48
CA LEU A 166 -0.10 2.30 -8.97
C LEU A 166 0.61 1.55 -7.84
N SER A 167 1.18 2.26 -6.87
CA SER A 167 1.72 1.67 -5.63
C SER A 167 0.64 0.97 -4.81
N PHE A 168 -0.60 1.47 -4.83
CA PHE A 168 -1.75 0.88 -4.14
C PHE A 168 -2.22 -0.44 -4.78
N ILE A 169 -1.92 -0.67 -6.07
CA ILE A 169 -2.25 -1.92 -6.80
C ILE A 169 -1.15 -3.00 -6.61
N GLY A 170 -0.08 -2.70 -5.85
CA GLY A 170 0.84 -3.70 -5.31
C GLY A 170 1.75 -4.44 -6.31
N LYS A 171 1.83 -4.01 -7.58
CA LYS A 171 2.65 -4.67 -8.63
C LYS A 171 3.56 -3.70 -9.38
N ASN A 172 4.52 -4.27 -10.13
CA ASN A 172 5.34 -3.55 -11.12
C ASN A 172 4.43 -2.62 -11.95
N GLU A 173 4.79 -1.35 -11.99
CA GLU A 173 4.07 -0.25 -12.62
C GLU A 173 3.61 -0.60 -14.06
N ASP A 174 4.44 -1.31 -14.82
CA ASP A 174 4.14 -1.78 -16.17
C ASP A 174 3.01 -2.82 -16.22
N THR A 175 2.95 -3.71 -15.23
CA THR A 175 1.93 -4.75 -15.16
C THR A 175 0.59 -4.15 -14.73
N ALA A 176 0.62 -3.23 -13.76
CA ALA A 176 -0.56 -2.50 -13.32
C ALA A 176 -1.14 -1.67 -14.48
N MET A 177 -0.30 -0.95 -15.23
CA MET A 177 -0.73 -0.15 -16.38
C MET A 177 -1.31 -1.00 -17.52
N ARG A 178 -0.69 -2.15 -17.85
CA ARG A 178 -1.23 -3.06 -18.88
C ARG A 178 -2.59 -3.64 -18.48
N LYS A 179 -2.78 -4.00 -17.21
CA LYS A 179 -4.07 -4.48 -16.69
C LYS A 179 -5.14 -3.40 -16.71
N LEU A 180 -4.83 -2.19 -16.24
CA LEU A 180 -5.72 -1.03 -16.33
C LEU A 180 -6.16 -0.76 -17.77
N ILE A 181 -5.24 -0.88 -18.73
CA ILE A 181 -5.54 -0.75 -20.16
C ILE A 181 -6.43 -1.91 -20.66
N GLY A 182 -6.20 -3.14 -20.19
CA GLY A 182 -7.03 -4.31 -20.52
C GLY A 182 -8.48 -4.13 -20.04
N ILE A 183 -8.66 -3.79 -18.77
CA ILE A 183 -9.97 -3.61 -18.13
C ILE A 183 -10.72 -2.43 -18.77
N ALA A 184 -10.03 -1.32 -19.05
CA ALA A 184 -10.63 -0.19 -19.74
C ALA A 184 -11.13 -0.54 -21.16
N LYS A 185 -10.47 -1.51 -21.82
CA LYS A 185 -10.89 -2.02 -23.15
C LYS A 185 -12.08 -2.96 -23.05
N GLU A 186 -12.08 -3.88 -22.08
CA GLU A 186 -13.16 -4.86 -21.87
C GLU A 186 -14.47 -4.18 -21.44
N HIS A 187 -14.40 -3.12 -20.64
CA HIS A 187 -15.59 -2.39 -20.18
C HIS A 187 -16.03 -1.25 -21.11
N HIS A 188 -15.48 -1.13 -22.32
CA HIS A 188 -15.81 -0.07 -23.29
C HIS A 188 -15.87 1.34 -22.66
N VAL A 189 -14.91 1.66 -21.79
CA VAL A 189 -14.92 2.88 -20.94
C VAL A 189 -14.88 4.20 -21.74
N GLY A 190 -14.83 4.13 -23.08
CA GLY A 190 -14.79 5.29 -23.98
C GLY A 190 -16.13 5.88 -24.43
N LYS A 191 -17.31 5.34 -24.06
CA LYS A 191 -18.58 5.87 -24.61
C LYS A 191 -19.52 6.59 -23.63
N ASP A 192 -19.82 6.08 -22.43
CA ASP A 192 -20.88 6.71 -21.59
C ASP A 192 -20.65 6.65 -20.07
N TYR A 193 -19.40 6.68 -19.59
CA TYR A 193 -19.12 6.62 -18.15
C TYR A 193 -19.22 8.01 -17.49
N CYS A 194 -20.42 8.38 -17.00
CA CYS A 194 -20.62 9.57 -16.18
C CYS A 194 -19.89 9.48 -14.83
N ALA A 195 -19.17 10.54 -14.51
CA ALA A 195 -18.38 10.70 -13.29
C ALA A 195 -19.28 10.73 -12.04
N GLY A 196 -19.11 9.76 -11.14
CA GLY A 196 -19.74 9.77 -9.83
C GLY A 196 -19.72 8.40 -9.16
N SER A 197 -20.44 7.43 -9.71
CA SER A 197 -20.58 6.06 -9.17
C SER A 197 -19.70 5.02 -9.87
N SER A 198 -19.38 5.26 -11.13
CA SER A 198 -18.82 4.27 -12.05
C SER A 198 -17.30 4.10 -11.99
N HIS A 199 -16.57 5.13 -11.55
CA HIS A 199 -15.11 5.08 -11.36
C HIS A 199 -14.71 4.29 -10.11
N CYS A 200 -15.56 4.33 -9.07
CA CYS A 200 -15.40 3.50 -7.88
C CYS A 200 -15.60 2.02 -8.22
N GLN A 201 -16.52 1.72 -9.16
CA GLN A 201 -16.73 0.38 -9.69
C GLN A 201 -15.52 -0.11 -10.49
N LEU A 202 -14.94 0.71 -11.37
CA LEU A 202 -13.72 0.35 -12.11
C LEU A 202 -12.52 0.07 -11.19
N VAL A 203 -12.30 0.90 -10.17
CA VAL A 203 -11.25 0.61 -9.18
C VAL A 203 -11.56 -0.67 -8.41
N LYS A 204 -12.82 -0.89 -8.01
CA LYS A 204 -13.26 -2.16 -7.41
C LYS A 204 -13.00 -3.33 -8.34
N ASP A 205 -13.29 -3.23 -9.63
CA ASP A 205 -13.15 -4.32 -10.60
C ASP A 205 -11.66 -4.61 -10.91
N VAL A 206 -10.81 -3.59 -11.04
CA VAL A 206 -9.35 -3.74 -11.19
C VAL A 206 -8.73 -4.36 -9.95
N TRP A 207 -9.15 -3.90 -8.77
CA TRP A 207 -8.65 -4.40 -7.50
C TRP A 207 -9.13 -5.83 -7.28
N LYS A 208 -10.41 -6.09 -7.56
CA LYS A 208 -11.04 -7.41 -7.56
C LYS A 208 -10.33 -8.35 -8.52
N GLU A 209 -10.10 -8.04 -9.79
CA GLU A 209 -9.40 -8.94 -10.72
C GLU A 209 -7.90 -9.13 -10.39
N THR A 210 -7.21 -8.09 -9.93
CA THR A 210 -5.78 -8.19 -9.62
C THR A 210 -5.51 -9.01 -8.35
N PHE A 211 -6.40 -8.88 -7.35
CA PHE A 211 -6.39 -9.73 -6.16
C PHE A 211 -7.03 -11.09 -6.42
N GLU A 212 -8.12 -11.18 -7.19
CA GLU A 212 -8.80 -12.44 -7.52
C GLU A 212 -7.91 -13.36 -8.35
N GLU A 213 -7.01 -12.85 -9.19
CA GLU A 213 -5.98 -13.69 -9.81
C GLU A 213 -4.96 -14.26 -8.80
N GLU A 214 -4.71 -13.58 -7.68
CA GLU A 214 -3.91 -14.14 -6.58
C GLU A 214 -4.74 -15.03 -5.65
N PHE A 215 -6.04 -14.77 -5.52
CA PHE A 215 -6.99 -15.65 -4.84
C PHE A 215 -7.23 -16.94 -5.63
N ALA A 216 -7.24 -16.85 -6.95
CA ALA A 216 -7.31 -18.00 -7.87
C ALA A 216 -6.08 -18.89 -7.73
N LYS A 217 -4.96 -18.36 -7.20
CA LYS A 217 -3.78 -19.15 -6.82
C LYS A 217 -3.90 -19.77 -5.42
N GLY A 218 -5.02 -19.60 -4.73
CA GLY A 218 -5.32 -20.26 -3.46
C GLY A 218 -4.54 -19.74 -2.25
N ILE A 219 -3.90 -18.58 -2.33
CA ILE A 219 -3.21 -17.98 -1.18
C ILE A 219 -4.27 -17.39 -0.25
N PRO A 220 -4.38 -17.86 1.00
CA PRO A 220 -5.45 -17.43 1.86
C PRO A 220 -5.11 -16.11 2.55
N TYR A 221 -6.07 -15.20 2.64
CA TYR A 221 -5.97 -13.88 3.25
C TYR A 221 -7.15 -13.69 4.20
N THR A 222 -7.04 -12.74 5.12
CA THR A 222 -8.14 -12.37 6.03
C THR A 222 -8.87 -11.17 5.47
N ARG A 223 -10.19 -11.29 5.34
CA ARG A 223 -11.08 -10.20 4.97
C ARG A 223 -12.08 -9.93 6.08
N ILE A 224 -12.18 -8.66 6.48
CA ILE A 224 -13.17 -8.19 7.47
C ILE A 224 -13.69 -6.84 6.96
N GLY A 225 -14.98 -6.75 6.66
CA GLY A 225 -15.55 -5.65 5.87
C GLY A 225 -14.86 -5.49 4.52
N ASP A 226 -14.42 -4.27 4.23
CA ASP A 226 -13.69 -3.94 2.99
C ASP A 226 -12.15 -4.01 3.14
N LEU A 227 -11.64 -4.42 4.30
CA LEU A 227 -10.20 -4.59 4.51
C LEU A 227 -9.72 -5.97 4.08
N PHE A 228 -8.61 -6.00 3.36
CA PHE A 228 -7.86 -7.21 3.02
C PHE A 228 -6.50 -7.11 3.68
N LEU A 229 -6.16 -8.12 4.46
CA LEU A 229 -4.98 -8.10 5.32
C LEU A 229 -4.11 -9.30 4.98
N GLU A 230 -2.81 -9.06 4.79
CA GLU A 230 -1.77 -10.06 4.50
C GLU A 230 -1.48 -10.99 5.69
N PHE A 231 -2.54 -11.59 6.22
CA PHE A 231 -2.52 -12.51 7.34
C PHE A 231 -3.56 -13.59 7.10
N HIS A 232 -3.26 -14.81 7.50
CA HIS A 232 -4.21 -15.90 7.46
C HIS A 232 -4.37 -16.51 8.85
N ALA A 233 -5.60 -16.50 9.36
CA ALA A 233 -5.95 -17.08 10.65
C ALA A 233 -6.14 -18.60 10.52
N TRP A 234 -5.44 -19.38 11.35
CA TRP A 234 -5.64 -20.83 11.45
C TRP A 234 -6.62 -21.20 12.57
N PHE A 235 -6.53 -20.49 13.70
CA PHE A 235 -7.32 -20.77 14.89
C PHE A 235 -7.78 -19.46 15.54
N GLY A 236 -9.01 -19.47 16.07
CA GLY A 236 -9.66 -18.29 16.64
C GLY A 236 -10.26 -17.36 15.59
N ASN A 237 -11.25 -16.58 16.01
CA ASN A 237 -12.02 -15.68 15.15
C ASN A 237 -12.18 -14.26 15.75
N GLY A 238 -11.54 -13.98 16.89
CA GLY A 238 -11.73 -12.74 17.65
C GLY A 238 -12.80 -12.81 18.74
N GLU A 239 -13.82 -13.66 18.59
CA GLU A 239 -14.90 -13.81 19.58
C GLU A 239 -14.47 -14.77 20.70
N GLU A 240 -13.77 -15.85 20.34
CA GLU A 240 -13.14 -16.76 21.28
C GLU A 240 -11.79 -16.21 21.78
N GLU A 241 -11.40 -16.63 22.99
CA GLU A 241 -10.15 -16.21 23.62
C GLU A 241 -9.38 -17.39 24.22
N PHE A 242 -8.07 -17.39 24.00
CA PHE A 242 -7.08 -18.25 24.64
C PHE A 242 -6.42 -17.45 25.78
N ARG A 243 -6.75 -17.81 27.02
CA ARG A 243 -6.18 -17.20 28.24
C ARG A 243 -4.94 -17.97 28.69
N TYR A 244 -4.30 -17.46 29.74
CA TYR A 244 -3.26 -18.19 30.44
C TYR A 244 -3.76 -19.58 30.87
N GLY A 245 -3.03 -20.62 30.50
CA GLY A 245 -3.42 -22.03 30.69
C GLY A 245 -4.16 -22.68 29.52
N ASP A 246 -4.66 -21.90 28.56
CA ASP A 246 -5.27 -22.43 27.33
C ASP A 246 -4.24 -22.66 26.22
N ILE A 247 -3.05 -22.04 26.30
CA ILE A 247 -1.93 -22.27 25.39
C ILE A 247 -0.82 -23.02 26.12
N ILE A 248 -0.49 -24.20 25.61
CA ILE A 248 0.57 -25.10 26.09
C ILE A 248 1.70 -25.04 25.07
N CYS A 249 2.94 -24.84 25.53
CA CYS A 249 4.11 -24.73 24.66
C CYS A 249 5.05 -25.89 24.98
N GLU A 250 5.17 -26.85 24.07
CA GLU A 250 6.16 -27.91 24.20
C GLU A 250 7.43 -27.53 23.46
N TYR A 251 8.54 -27.40 24.18
CA TYR A 251 9.82 -27.12 23.58
C TYR A 251 10.66 -28.39 23.41
N ASN A 252 11.20 -28.59 22.21
CA ASN A 252 12.12 -29.67 21.90
C ASN A 252 13.38 -29.10 21.23
N GLU A 253 14.50 -29.12 21.93
CA GLU A 253 15.81 -28.64 21.41
C GLU A 253 16.28 -29.42 20.17
N ARG A 254 15.82 -30.66 19.99
CA ARG A 254 16.19 -31.49 18.84
C ARG A 254 15.47 -31.08 17.55
N GLU A 255 14.43 -30.26 17.64
CA GLU A 255 13.71 -29.68 16.48
C GLU A 255 14.49 -28.51 15.85
N THR A 256 15.81 -28.65 15.74
CA THR A 256 16.68 -27.64 15.15
C THR A 256 16.47 -27.59 13.65
N LEU A 257 16.25 -26.38 13.11
CA LEU A 257 16.07 -26.19 11.67
C LEU A 257 17.35 -26.55 10.91
N GLN A 258 17.25 -27.51 10.00
CA GLN A 258 18.28 -27.76 8.99
C GLN A 258 17.94 -26.99 7.73
N LEU A 259 18.74 -25.97 7.40
CA LEU A 259 18.57 -25.25 6.15
C LEU A 259 19.00 -26.15 4.97
N PRO A 260 18.23 -26.16 3.87
CA PRO A 260 18.66 -26.77 2.61
C PRO A 260 20.06 -26.30 2.21
N GLU A 261 20.89 -27.22 1.70
CA GLU A 261 22.29 -26.93 1.35
C GLU A 261 22.45 -25.72 0.42
N GLU A 262 21.53 -25.55 -0.54
CA GLU A 262 21.51 -24.40 -1.45
C GLU A 262 21.29 -23.05 -0.74
N LEU A 263 20.66 -23.03 0.43
CA LEU A 263 20.36 -21.81 1.19
C LEU A 263 21.47 -21.43 2.17
N GLN A 264 22.23 -22.39 2.68
CA GLN A 264 23.30 -22.16 3.66
C GLN A 264 24.28 -21.06 3.21
N PRO A 265 24.94 -21.14 2.04
CA PRO A 265 25.90 -20.11 1.61
C PRO A 265 25.26 -18.77 1.23
N ILE A 266 23.94 -18.73 1.00
CA ILE A 266 23.20 -17.49 0.76
C ILE A 266 22.94 -16.80 2.09
N VAL A 267 22.46 -17.55 3.08
CA VAL A 267 22.13 -17.07 4.43
C VAL A 267 23.38 -16.54 5.13
N GLU A 268 24.49 -17.29 5.11
CA GLU A 268 25.77 -16.87 5.69
C GLU A 268 26.23 -15.52 5.13
N ARG A 269 26.16 -15.36 3.81
CA ARG A 269 26.54 -14.12 3.13
C ARG A 269 25.64 -12.94 3.50
N ILE A 270 24.33 -13.16 3.63
CA ILE A 270 23.39 -12.12 4.06
C ILE A 270 23.68 -11.71 5.51
N ILE A 271 23.96 -12.68 6.39
CA ILE A 271 24.32 -12.40 7.79
C ILE A 271 25.59 -11.56 7.86
N GLU A 272 26.66 -11.94 7.16
CA GLU A 272 27.90 -11.17 7.13
C GLU A 272 27.70 -9.77 6.56
N ARG A 273 26.91 -9.63 5.48
CA ARG A 273 26.56 -8.31 4.94
C ARG A 273 25.84 -7.45 5.99
N LYS A 274 24.86 -8.00 6.71
CA LYS A 274 24.11 -7.29 7.76
C LYS A 274 25.00 -6.90 8.95
N LYS A 275 25.97 -7.73 9.34
CA LYS A 275 26.96 -7.38 10.36
C LYS A 275 27.80 -6.17 9.95
N VAL A 276 28.26 -6.13 8.69
CA VAL A 276 29.01 -4.99 8.15
C VAL A 276 28.13 -3.73 8.11
N GLU A 277 26.91 -3.82 7.56
CA GLU A 277 25.97 -2.70 7.50
C GLU A 277 25.64 -2.13 8.89
N ALA A 278 25.46 -2.99 9.89
CA ALA A 278 25.21 -2.58 11.27
C ALA A 278 26.42 -1.85 11.87
N LYS A 279 27.62 -2.38 11.67
CA LYS A 279 28.88 -1.75 12.10
C LYS A 279 29.06 -0.36 11.47
N ASP A 280 28.81 -0.23 10.17
CA ASP A 280 28.91 1.04 9.44
C ASP A 280 27.92 2.09 9.96
N LYS A 281 26.73 1.64 10.36
CA LYS A 281 25.69 2.49 10.97
C LYS A 281 25.86 2.71 12.47
N LYS A 282 26.90 2.15 13.10
CA LYS A 282 27.11 2.12 14.55
C LYS A 282 25.88 1.56 15.31
N GLN A 283 25.27 0.55 14.72
CA GLN A 283 24.13 -0.20 15.28
C GLN A 283 24.59 -1.59 15.72
N THR A 284 23.87 -2.15 16.67
CA THR A 284 24.09 -3.52 17.13
C THR A 284 23.24 -4.49 16.31
N TYR A 285 23.86 -5.59 15.86
CA TYR A 285 23.18 -6.68 15.16
C TYR A 285 23.56 -8.00 15.83
N ASP A 286 22.81 -8.32 16.89
CA ASP A 286 23.08 -9.48 17.76
C ASP A 286 22.17 -10.64 17.43
N ASP A 287 22.72 -11.85 17.51
CA ASP A 287 21.93 -13.06 17.38
C ASP A 287 21.26 -13.40 18.70
N ASN A 288 19.96 -13.09 18.78
CA ASN A 288 19.15 -13.42 19.92
C ASN A 288 18.48 -14.79 19.67
N PRO A 289 18.54 -15.75 20.62
CA PRO A 289 17.80 -17.00 20.52
C PRO A 289 16.29 -16.74 20.43
N LEU A 290 15.62 -17.44 19.52
CA LEU A 290 14.19 -17.38 19.28
C LEU A 290 13.58 -18.79 19.28
N TYR A 291 12.25 -18.86 19.35
CA TYR A 291 11.53 -20.13 19.26
C TYR A 291 10.76 -20.25 17.93
N ARG A 292 11.15 -21.23 17.12
CA ARG A 292 10.47 -21.64 15.88
C ARG A 292 9.17 -22.37 16.22
N LEU A 293 8.07 -22.01 15.56
CA LEU A 293 6.85 -22.82 15.63
C LEU A 293 6.95 -23.97 14.63
N VAL A 294 7.05 -25.20 15.14
CA VAL A 294 7.17 -26.44 14.35
C VAL A 294 5.81 -26.99 13.97
N GLY A 295 4.83 -26.83 14.85
CA GLY A 295 3.47 -27.30 14.62
C GLY A 295 2.48 -26.79 15.65
N VAL A 296 1.21 -27.00 15.35
CA VAL A 296 0.09 -26.63 16.22
C VAL A 296 -0.88 -27.80 16.28
N GLN A 297 -1.42 -28.06 17.47
CA GLN A 297 -2.49 -29.00 17.67
C GLN A 297 -3.59 -28.34 18.50
N LEU A 298 -4.82 -28.39 17.99
CA LEU A 298 -6.00 -28.03 18.75
C LEU A 298 -6.37 -29.21 19.68
N GLU A 299 -6.48 -28.95 20.98
CA GLU A 299 -6.95 -29.98 21.90
C GLU A 299 -8.48 -30.07 21.87
N ARG A 300 -9.00 -31.18 22.40
CA ARG A 300 -10.46 -31.33 22.55
C ARG A 300 -11.01 -30.18 23.40
N PRO A 301 -12.14 -29.58 23.02
CA PRO A 301 -12.75 -28.51 23.80
C PRO A 301 -12.98 -28.97 25.24
N VAL A 302 -12.52 -28.18 26.20
CA VAL A 302 -12.76 -28.41 27.62
C VAL A 302 -13.96 -27.58 28.03
N ILE A 303 -14.91 -28.17 28.77
CA ILE A 303 -15.99 -27.39 29.38
C ILE A 303 -15.42 -26.75 30.65
N ASP A 304 -15.47 -25.43 30.74
CA ASP A 304 -15.06 -24.70 31.94
C ASP A 304 -16.06 -24.88 33.10
N GLU A 305 -15.70 -24.37 34.28
CA GLU A 305 -16.50 -24.48 35.50
C GLU A 305 -17.92 -23.92 35.36
N ILE A 306 -18.14 -23.02 34.39
CA ILE A 306 -19.44 -22.39 34.12
C ILE A 306 -20.11 -22.93 32.86
N GLY A 307 -19.67 -24.08 32.34
CA GLY A 307 -20.32 -24.79 31.24
C GLY A 307 -19.91 -24.34 29.84
N ARG A 308 -18.96 -23.42 29.68
CA ARG A 308 -18.54 -22.93 28.35
C ARG A 308 -17.47 -23.83 27.77
N ARG A 309 -17.60 -24.14 26.48
CA ARG A 309 -16.55 -24.83 25.73
C ARG A 309 -15.39 -23.87 25.48
N ARG A 310 -14.20 -24.25 25.92
CA ARG A 310 -12.94 -23.51 25.71
C ARG A 310 -12.01 -24.36 24.87
N GLN A 311 -11.45 -23.74 23.84
CA GLN A 311 -10.45 -24.36 22.99
C GLN A 311 -9.07 -24.19 23.63
N LYS A 312 -8.23 -25.23 23.55
CA LYS A 312 -6.83 -25.16 23.96
C LYS A 312 -5.90 -25.40 22.78
N LEU A 313 -4.80 -24.67 22.76
CA LEU A 313 -3.76 -24.76 21.73
C LEU A 313 -2.52 -25.39 22.34
N ARG A 314 -2.03 -26.46 21.71
CA ARG A 314 -0.70 -27.01 21.96
C ARG A 314 0.24 -26.58 20.82
N LEU A 315 1.28 -25.86 21.18
CA LEU A 315 2.29 -25.30 20.28
C LEU A 315 3.58 -26.11 20.43
N PHE A 316 4.07 -26.66 19.34
CA PHE A 316 5.35 -27.38 19.32
C PHE A 316 6.44 -26.42 18.87
N LEU A 317 7.44 -26.20 19.72
CA LEU A 317 8.50 -25.22 19.54
C LEU A 317 9.86 -25.89 19.40
N GLY A 318 10.69 -25.35 18.51
CA GLY A 318 12.09 -25.72 18.33
C GLY A 318 13.01 -24.49 18.39
N PRO A 319 14.33 -24.68 18.49
CA PRO A 319 15.27 -23.57 18.52
C PRO A 319 15.41 -22.91 17.14
N THR A 320 15.57 -21.59 17.14
CA THR A 320 16.01 -20.82 15.99
C THR A 320 16.71 -19.54 16.44
N SER A 321 17.12 -18.68 15.51
CA SER A 321 17.88 -17.48 15.83
C SER A 321 17.44 -16.27 15.02
N PHE A 322 17.72 -15.07 15.53
CA PHE A 322 17.39 -13.82 14.85
C PHE A 322 18.19 -13.68 13.55
N PHE A 323 19.43 -14.16 13.51
CA PHE A 323 20.22 -14.17 12.28
C PHE A 323 19.56 -15.01 11.19
N LEU A 324 19.14 -16.24 11.50
CA LEU A 324 18.43 -17.09 10.55
C LEU A 324 17.13 -16.42 10.07
N TYR A 325 16.31 -15.92 10.99
CA TYR A 325 15.05 -15.25 10.66
C TYR A 325 15.27 -14.05 9.73
N SER A 326 16.21 -13.18 10.09
CA SER A 326 16.45 -11.94 9.36
C SER A 326 17.15 -12.17 8.02
N ALA A 327 17.85 -13.29 7.84
CA ALA A 327 18.47 -13.68 6.58
C ALA A 327 17.57 -14.57 5.70
N THR A 328 16.39 -14.98 6.18
CA THR A 328 15.44 -15.81 5.42
C THR A 328 14.05 -15.17 5.36
N ASN A 329 13.22 -15.30 6.40
CA ASN A 329 11.85 -14.78 6.46
C ASN A 329 11.76 -13.30 6.05
N LEU A 330 12.66 -12.44 6.54
CA LEU A 330 12.66 -11.01 6.18
C LEU A 330 13.14 -10.73 4.74
N MET A 331 13.74 -11.70 4.07
CA MET A 331 14.34 -11.61 2.74
C MET A 331 13.63 -12.50 1.71
N LEU A 332 12.46 -13.07 2.02
CA LEU A 332 11.78 -14.09 1.21
C LEU A 332 11.58 -13.69 -0.25
N LYS A 333 11.28 -12.41 -0.50
CA LYS A 333 11.04 -11.88 -1.85
C LYS A 333 12.35 -11.51 -2.58
N GLU A 334 13.45 -11.33 -1.85
CA GLU A 334 14.76 -10.92 -2.39
C GLU A 334 15.67 -12.10 -2.71
N ILE A 335 15.56 -13.19 -1.94
CA ILE A 335 16.33 -14.40 -2.18
C ILE A 335 15.78 -15.13 -3.40
N THR A 336 16.67 -15.42 -4.35
CA THR A 336 16.36 -16.20 -5.55
C THR A 336 16.98 -17.59 -5.43
N VAL A 337 16.19 -18.63 -5.69
CA VAL A 337 16.55 -20.04 -5.63
C VAL A 337 16.12 -20.76 -6.91
N LYS A 338 16.64 -21.96 -7.15
CA LYS A 338 16.19 -22.81 -8.25
C LYS A 338 15.03 -23.70 -7.80
N ASN A 339 14.02 -23.83 -8.65
CA ASN A 339 12.99 -24.85 -8.48
C ASN A 339 13.41 -26.19 -9.13
N GLU A 340 12.56 -27.20 -9.06
CA GLU A 340 12.80 -28.54 -9.62
C GLU A 340 13.06 -28.53 -11.14
N HIS A 341 12.59 -27.50 -11.84
CA HIS A 341 12.81 -27.30 -13.27
C HIS A 341 14.04 -26.42 -13.60
N GLY A 342 14.85 -26.04 -12.60
CA GLY A 342 16.02 -25.18 -12.78
C GLY A 342 15.70 -23.70 -13.01
N ASN A 343 14.42 -23.29 -12.89
CA ASN A 343 13.98 -21.91 -13.03
C ASN A 343 14.30 -21.12 -11.76
N SER A 344 14.74 -19.88 -11.93
CA SER A 344 14.97 -18.96 -10.82
C SER A 344 13.64 -18.43 -10.30
N ILE A 345 13.32 -18.68 -9.03
CA ILE A 345 12.12 -18.20 -8.34
C ILE A 345 12.50 -17.57 -7.00
N SER A 346 11.62 -16.76 -6.41
CA SER A 346 11.85 -16.24 -5.06
C SER A 346 11.73 -17.35 -4.01
N LEU A 347 12.43 -17.20 -2.88
CA LEU A 347 12.28 -18.10 -1.74
C LEU A 347 10.85 -18.08 -1.20
N TRP A 348 10.16 -16.94 -1.26
CA TRP A 348 8.73 -16.85 -0.96
C TRP A 348 7.94 -17.85 -1.80
N LYS A 349 8.09 -17.82 -3.13
CA LYS A 349 7.37 -18.71 -4.05
C LYS A 349 7.71 -20.17 -3.75
N LYS A 350 9.00 -20.51 -3.60
CA LYS A 350 9.44 -21.87 -3.27
C LYS A 350 8.85 -22.38 -1.95
N SER A 351 8.64 -21.48 -0.98
CA SER A 351 8.15 -21.82 0.34
C SER A 351 6.64 -22.09 0.38
N VAL A 352 5.87 -21.59 -0.59
CA VAL A 352 4.40 -21.72 -0.63
C VAL A 352 3.89 -22.57 -1.79
N GLU A 353 4.67 -22.74 -2.86
CA GLU A 353 4.28 -23.52 -4.04
C GLU A 353 3.98 -24.98 -3.64
N GLY A 354 2.78 -25.46 -3.98
CA GLY A 354 2.32 -26.81 -3.62
C GLY A 354 1.90 -27.00 -2.15
N LYS A 355 1.94 -25.95 -1.32
CA LYS A 355 1.58 -26.04 0.11
C LYS A 355 0.21 -25.44 0.40
N ASN A 356 -0.53 -26.08 1.30
CA ASN A 356 -1.80 -25.54 1.79
C ASN A 356 -1.57 -24.64 3.01
N LEU A 357 -1.53 -23.33 2.79
CA LEU A 357 -1.40 -22.35 3.88
C LEU A 357 -2.66 -22.24 4.75
N ASN A 358 -3.79 -22.84 4.35
CA ASN A 358 -5.00 -22.88 5.18
C ASN A 358 -4.88 -23.73 6.44
N ASN A 359 -3.77 -24.48 6.56
CA ASN A 359 -3.53 -25.37 7.68
C ASN A 359 -2.13 -25.10 8.25
N ALA A 360 -2.04 -25.05 9.57
CA ALA A 360 -0.78 -24.95 10.31
C ALA A 360 0.17 -26.14 10.04
N SER A 361 -0.29 -27.23 9.42
CA SER A 361 0.55 -28.35 9.00
C SER A 361 1.70 -27.94 8.08
N TYR A 362 1.59 -26.83 7.33
CA TYR A 362 2.68 -26.32 6.49
C TYR A 362 3.98 -26.06 7.29
N LEU A 363 3.88 -25.78 8.60
CA LEU A 363 5.01 -25.49 9.48
C LEU A 363 5.99 -26.67 9.59
N ARG A 364 5.46 -27.90 9.60
CA ARG A 364 6.28 -29.12 9.71
C ARG A 364 7.22 -29.27 8.53
N ASP A 365 6.70 -28.97 7.34
CA ASP A 365 7.45 -29.08 6.07
C ASP A 365 8.10 -27.73 5.68
N SER A 366 8.16 -26.77 6.60
CA SER A 366 8.74 -25.46 6.32
C SER A 366 10.24 -25.44 6.62
N ASN A 367 11.02 -25.15 5.58
CA ASN A 367 12.47 -24.92 5.66
C ASN A 367 12.83 -23.52 6.19
N LEU A 368 11.89 -22.82 6.82
CA LEU A 368 12.07 -21.48 7.33
C LEU A 368 12.13 -21.48 8.87
N PRO A 369 12.88 -20.53 9.47
CA PRO A 369 12.94 -20.28 10.90
C PRO A 369 11.59 -20.09 11.58
N ASN A 370 10.64 -19.41 10.93
CA ASN A 370 9.27 -19.17 11.40
C ASN A 370 9.17 -18.94 12.93
N PRO A 371 9.90 -17.96 13.48
CA PRO A 371 9.84 -17.67 14.90
C PRO A 371 8.43 -17.22 15.27
N LEU A 372 7.88 -17.78 16.34
CA LEU A 372 6.57 -17.39 16.84
C LEU A 372 6.61 -15.95 17.37
N GLY A 373 5.73 -15.11 16.84
CA GLY A 373 5.51 -13.76 17.33
C GLY A 373 4.24 -13.60 18.15
N ILE A 374 4.14 -12.49 18.86
CA ILE A 374 2.90 -11.98 19.41
C ILE A 374 2.65 -10.56 18.89
N ALA A 375 1.39 -10.18 18.77
CA ALA A 375 0.95 -8.81 18.56
C ALA A 375 -0.25 -8.53 19.48
N LEU A 376 -0.19 -7.50 20.32
CA LEU A 376 -1.25 -7.19 21.28
C LEU A 376 -1.80 -5.77 21.09
N ALA A 377 -3.13 -5.67 21.01
CA ALA A 377 -3.83 -4.42 21.24
C ALA A 377 -3.77 -4.10 22.75
N VAL A 378 -3.13 -2.98 23.10
CA VAL A 378 -3.00 -2.56 24.49
C VAL A 378 -4.05 -1.52 24.79
N LEU A 379 -4.93 -1.83 25.73
CA LEU A 379 -6.04 -0.98 26.14
C LEU A 379 -5.78 -0.41 27.52
N THR A 380 -6.03 0.88 27.73
CA THR A 380 -5.98 1.51 29.05
C THR A 380 -7.23 1.19 29.88
N ASN A 381 -7.20 1.56 31.16
CA ASN A 381 -8.33 1.42 32.07
C ASN A 381 -9.30 2.63 32.05
N ASP A 382 -9.17 3.52 31.06
CA ASP A 382 -10.11 4.63 30.87
C ASP A 382 -11.54 4.10 30.61
N ASN A 383 -12.54 4.96 30.81
CA ASN A 383 -13.93 4.68 30.43
C ASN A 383 -14.47 5.84 29.55
N PRO A 384 -14.59 5.65 28.22
CA PRO A 384 -14.25 4.45 27.45
C PRO A 384 -12.73 4.17 27.41
N PRO A 385 -12.30 2.90 27.19
CA PRO A 385 -10.89 2.56 27.10
C PRO A 385 -10.23 3.23 25.90
N LYS A 386 -8.92 3.45 26.00
CA LYS A 386 -8.11 3.96 24.89
C LYS A 386 -7.14 2.88 24.41
N ILE A 387 -6.98 2.76 23.11
CA ILE A 387 -5.93 1.95 22.51
C ILE A 387 -4.62 2.73 22.45
N VAL A 388 -3.53 2.06 22.81
CA VAL A 388 -2.17 2.60 22.77
C VAL A 388 -1.54 2.27 21.41
N LEU A 389 -1.19 3.29 20.63
CA LEU A 389 -0.51 3.17 19.35
C LEU A 389 0.90 3.78 19.43
N HIS A 390 1.89 3.07 18.91
CA HIS A 390 3.27 3.56 18.78
C HIS A 390 3.50 4.12 17.40
N LYS A 391 3.94 5.37 17.30
CA LYS A 391 4.50 5.90 16.05
C LYS A 391 5.99 5.58 16.01
N ARG A 392 6.37 4.60 15.19
CA ARG A 392 7.75 4.13 15.07
C ARG A 392 8.69 5.26 14.64
N SER A 393 9.87 5.31 15.24
CA SER A 393 10.90 6.28 14.92
C SER A 393 11.36 6.16 13.46
N ARG A 394 11.83 7.25 12.86
CA ARG A 394 12.49 7.20 11.53
C ARG A 394 13.76 6.38 11.53
N ALA A 395 14.37 6.20 12.71
CA ALA A 395 15.63 5.49 12.88
C ALA A 395 15.48 3.97 12.86
N VAL A 396 14.25 3.43 13.04
CA VAL A 396 14.06 1.98 13.05
C VAL A 396 14.13 1.42 11.63
N PHE A 397 14.73 0.23 11.51
CA PHE A 397 14.88 -0.45 10.22
C PHE A 397 13.53 -0.88 9.62
N MET A 398 12.66 -1.46 10.45
CA MET A 398 11.35 -1.94 10.00
C MET A 398 10.25 -0.91 10.29
N GLY A 399 9.55 -0.50 9.24
CA GLY A 399 8.38 0.39 9.32
C GLY A 399 8.67 1.76 9.95
N PRO A 400 9.68 2.52 9.48
CA PRO A 400 9.92 3.87 9.99
C PRO A 400 8.68 4.77 9.74
N ASP A 401 8.39 5.67 10.68
CA ASP A 401 7.21 6.57 10.68
C ASP A 401 5.83 5.88 10.66
N LYS A 402 5.77 4.55 10.75
CA LYS A 402 4.50 3.81 10.78
C LYS A 402 3.92 3.75 12.19
N TYR A 403 2.60 3.69 12.27
CA TYR A 403 1.91 3.23 13.46
C TYR A 403 2.09 1.72 13.63
N SER A 404 2.30 1.30 14.86
CA SER A 404 2.46 -0.09 15.30
C SER A 404 1.89 -0.27 16.70
N LEU A 405 1.88 -1.51 17.16
CA LEU A 405 1.50 -1.84 18.53
C LEU A 405 2.73 -1.82 19.43
N PRO A 406 2.60 -1.40 20.70
CA PRO A 406 3.69 -1.46 21.67
C PRO A 406 4.19 -2.89 21.92
N ALA A 407 3.33 -3.90 21.76
CA ALA A 407 3.69 -5.30 21.97
C ALA A 407 3.55 -6.10 20.68
N GLU A 408 4.47 -5.89 19.72
CA GLU A 408 4.62 -6.66 18.48
C GLU A 408 6.07 -7.22 18.39
N LYS A 409 6.37 -8.32 19.09
CA LYS A 409 7.72 -8.93 19.10
C LYS A 409 7.67 -10.47 19.06
N MET A 410 8.82 -11.07 18.76
CA MET A 410 9.03 -12.53 18.78
C MET A 410 9.26 -13.04 20.20
N ILE A 411 8.90 -14.31 20.43
CA ILE A 411 9.28 -15.02 21.66
C ILE A 411 10.80 -15.25 21.63
N ARG A 412 11.50 -14.73 22.65
CA ARG A 412 12.95 -14.82 22.82
C ARG A 412 13.32 -15.93 23.81
N GLY A 413 14.56 -16.41 23.76
CA GLY A 413 15.10 -17.40 24.70
C GLY A 413 14.90 -17.07 26.19
N VAL A 414 14.75 -15.79 26.54
CA VAL A 414 14.49 -15.30 27.91
C VAL A 414 13.02 -15.35 28.32
N ASP A 415 12.10 -15.60 27.39
CA ASP A 415 10.65 -15.56 27.62
C ASP A 415 10.14 -16.92 28.16
N ILE A 416 10.73 -17.37 29.27
CA ILE A 416 10.47 -18.67 29.90
C ILE A 416 9.53 -18.47 31.10
N ASP A 417 8.48 -19.29 31.18
CA ASP A 417 7.57 -19.34 32.33
C ASP A 417 8.14 -20.24 33.41
N MET A 418 8.76 -19.62 34.41
CA MET A 418 9.36 -20.31 35.56
C MET A 418 8.33 -20.93 36.51
N ASP A 419 7.05 -20.59 36.38
CA ASP A 419 5.97 -21.17 37.19
C ASP A 419 5.58 -22.58 36.71
N LYS A 420 6.06 -22.99 35.53
CA LYS A 420 5.85 -24.33 34.97
C LYS A 420 7.01 -25.27 35.33
N ILE A 421 6.70 -26.56 35.45
CA ILE A 421 7.68 -27.61 35.71
C ILE A 421 7.53 -28.69 34.61
N PRO A 422 8.50 -28.82 33.69
CA PRO A 422 9.70 -27.97 33.54
C PRO A 422 9.37 -26.54 33.07
N PRO A 423 10.30 -25.57 33.23
CA PRO A 423 10.14 -24.24 32.65
C PRO A 423 10.02 -24.31 31.12
N GLU A 424 9.05 -23.58 30.56
CA GLU A 424 8.72 -23.62 29.13
C GLU A 424 8.66 -22.22 28.52
N PRO A 425 8.95 -22.05 27.21
CA PRO A 425 8.71 -20.79 26.51
C PRO A 425 7.23 -20.38 26.61
N SER A 426 6.96 -19.09 26.78
CA SER A 426 5.59 -18.64 27.01
C SER A 426 5.26 -17.32 26.31
N PRO A 427 4.25 -17.29 25.43
CA PRO A 427 3.82 -16.06 24.79
C PRO A 427 3.26 -15.04 25.80
N PHE A 428 2.80 -15.49 26.98
CA PHE A 428 2.35 -14.62 28.07
C PHE A 428 3.51 -13.93 28.78
N ILE A 429 4.66 -14.61 28.91
CA ILE A 429 5.89 -13.99 29.43
C ILE A 429 6.42 -12.98 28.40
N THR A 430 6.42 -13.33 27.11
CA THR A 430 6.75 -12.38 26.03
C THR A 430 5.86 -11.14 26.09
N ALA A 431 4.55 -11.31 26.31
CA ALA A 431 3.62 -10.19 26.46
C ALA A 431 4.00 -9.27 27.63
N LYS A 432 4.23 -9.85 28.82
CA LYS A 432 4.69 -9.09 29.99
C LYS A 432 5.96 -8.30 29.70
N ARG A 433 6.98 -8.96 29.13
CA ARG A 433 8.25 -8.34 28.79
C ARG A 433 8.03 -7.19 27.79
N CYS A 434 7.30 -7.41 26.70
CA CYS A 434 7.08 -6.35 25.71
C CYS A 434 6.41 -5.12 26.32
N ILE A 435 5.35 -5.31 27.11
CA ILE A 435 4.66 -4.19 27.77
C ILE A 435 5.57 -3.46 28.75
N LYS A 436 6.38 -4.20 29.51
CA LYS A 436 7.36 -3.60 30.43
C LYS A 436 8.45 -2.83 29.69
N ASP A 437 9.07 -3.43 28.68
CA ASP A 437 10.19 -2.85 27.93
C ASP A 437 9.76 -1.60 27.17
N GLU A 438 8.53 -1.58 26.64
CA GLU A 438 8.02 -0.53 25.74
C GLU A 438 7.19 0.55 26.44
N LEU A 439 6.47 0.20 27.52
CA LEU A 439 5.56 1.11 28.22
C LEU A 439 5.91 1.33 29.70
N TYR A 440 6.87 0.57 30.25
CA TYR A 440 7.20 0.57 31.67
C TYR A 440 6.02 0.23 32.59
N VAL A 441 5.13 -0.67 32.13
CA VAL A 441 3.96 -1.12 32.88
C VAL A 441 4.06 -2.61 33.16
N GLU A 442 3.81 -3.00 34.40
CA GLU A 442 3.69 -4.40 34.79
C GLU A 442 2.27 -4.91 34.49
N VAL A 443 2.19 -6.09 33.86
CA VAL A 443 0.91 -6.75 33.58
C VAL A 443 0.95 -8.19 34.08
N GLU A 444 -0.19 -8.70 34.51
CA GLU A 444 -0.33 -10.10 34.91
C GLU A 444 -0.52 -10.99 33.68
N LYS A 445 -0.02 -12.24 33.73
CA LYS A 445 -0.22 -13.22 32.64
C LYS A 445 -1.71 -13.44 32.34
N THR A 446 -2.54 -13.40 33.37
CA THR A 446 -4.00 -13.59 33.30
C THR A 446 -4.74 -12.41 32.66
N ALA A 447 -4.10 -11.24 32.54
CA ALA A 447 -4.68 -10.07 31.88
C ALA A 447 -4.53 -10.12 30.35
N VAL A 448 -3.66 -10.99 29.83
CA VAL A 448 -3.40 -11.15 28.41
C VAL A 448 -4.35 -12.21 27.85
N LYS A 449 -4.98 -11.88 26.73
CA LYS A 449 -5.89 -12.76 25.98
C LYS A 449 -5.41 -12.84 24.54
N PHE A 450 -5.12 -14.03 24.06
CA PHE A 450 -4.91 -14.24 22.63
C PHE A 450 -6.24 -14.58 21.98
N LEU A 451 -6.48 -14.04 20.80
CA LEU A 451 -7.76 -14.12 20.09
C LEU A 451 -7.63 -14.95 18.82
N VAL A 452 -6.44 -14.93 18.20
CA VAL A 452 -6.17 -15.62 16.94
C VAL A 452 -4.72 -16.11 16.92
N LEU A 453 -4.52 -17.31 16.37
CA LEU A 453 -3.22 -17.79 15.88
C LEU A 453 -3.29 -17.91 14.36
N GLY A 454 -2.29 -17.37 13.68
CA GLY A 454 -2.20 -17.47 12.24
C GLY A 454 -0.81 -17.13 11.72
N ILE A 455 -0.74 -16.77 10.45
CA ILE A 455 0.51 -16.49 9.75
C ILE A 455 0.43 -15.17 8.98
N ARG A 456 1.47 -14.35 9.13
CA ARG A 456 1.71 -13.19 8.27
C ARG A 456 2.25 -13.66 6.92
N LEU A 457 1.64 -13.24 5.82
CA LEU A 457 1.96 -13.73 4.48
C LEU A 457 3.18 -13.04 3.86
N ASP A 458 3.50 -11.82 4.31
CA ASP A 458 4.66 -11.03 3.87
C ASP A 458 5.99 -11.72 4.25
N TYR A 459 6.05 -12.30 5.45
CA TYR A 459 7.24 -12.93 6.02
C TYR A 459 7.07 -14.41 6.34
N LEU A 460 5.91 -15.01 6.05
CA LEU A 460 5.53 -16.37 6.47
C LEU A 460 5.79 -16.60 7.97
N GLN A 461 5.50 -15.57 8.78
CA GLN A 461 5.80 -15.59 10.21
C GLN A 461 4.52 -15.94 11.00
N PRO A 462 4.51 -17.03 11.78
CA PRO A 462 3.40 -17.35 12.65
C PRO A 462 3.31 -16.36 13.81
N GLN A 463 2.10 -15.91 14.13
CA GLN A 463 1.87 -14.97 15.22
C GLN A 463 0.56 -15.21 15.96
N LEU A 464 0.61 -15.00 17.28
CA LEU A 464 -0.55 -14.87 18.14
C LEU A 464 -0.99 -13.41 18.20
N LEU A 465 -2.23 -13.13 17.83
CA LEU A 465 -2.84 -11.80 17.92
C LEU A 465 -3.74 -11.76 19.14
N GLY A 466 -3.69 -10.68 19.91
CA GLY A 466 -4.41 -10.62 21.17
C GLY A 466 -4.68 -9.21 21.69
N VAL A 467 -5.15 -9.15 22.93
CA VAL A 467 -5.46 -7.93 23.66
C VAL A 467 -4.97 -8.04 25.10
N VAL A 468 -4.53 -6.92 25.65
CA VAL A 468 -4.23 -6.78 27.08
C VAL A 468 -4.80 -5.46 27.58
N ARG A 469 -5.48 -5.49 28.73
CA ARG A 469 -6.01 -4.31 29.40
C ARG A 469 -5.10 -3.94 30.56
N LEU A 470 -4.53 -2.74 30.51
CA LEU A 470 -3.72 -2.17 31.58
C LEU A 470 -4.61 -1.81 32.77
N LYS A 471 -4.03 -1.81 33.97
CA LYS A 471 -4.71 -1.35 35.19
C LYS A 471 -4.63 0.17 35.38
N ILE A 472 -3.91 0.87 34.52
CA ILE A 472 -3.70 2.32 34.57
C ILE A 472 -4.45 3.03 33.44
N SER A 473 -4.78 4.29 33.66
CA SER A 473 -5.35 5.20 32.67
C SER A 473 -4.31 5.63 31.62
N GLY A 474 -4.80 6.21 30.53
CA GLY A 474 -3.94 6.82 29.51
C GLY A 474 -3.10 7.99 30.06
N GLU A 475 -3.64 8.77 30.99
CA GLU A 475 -2.90 9.87 31.61
C GLU A 475 -1.72 9.36 32.46
N GLU A 476 -1.95 8.32 33.26
CA GLU A 476 -0.89 7.69 34.06
C GLU A 476 0.17 7.03 33.16
N LEU A 477 -0.26 6.38 32.08
CA LEU A 477 0.66 5.78 31.11
C LEU A 477 1.63 6.82 30.52
N LEU A 478 1.12 8.01 30.15
CA LEU A 478 1.95 9.09 29.61
C LEU A 478 2.99 9.61 30.62
N LYS A 479 2.75 9.46 31.94
CA LYS A 479 3.69 9.87 32.99
C LYS A 479 4.82 8.87 33.20
N VAL A 480 4.58 7.58 32.96
CA VAL A 480 5.57 6.51 33.24
C VAL A 480 6.34 6.04 32.01
N LYS A 481 5.81 6.24 30.79
CA LYS A 481 6.40 5.72 29.55
C LYS A 481 7.86 6.13 29.31
N ASP A 482 8.31 7.28 29.84
CA ASP A 482 9.67 7.78 29.61
C ASP A 482 10.74 6.99 30.40
N MET A 483 10.28 6.11 31.29
CA MET A 483 11.10 5.12 32.00
C MET A 483 11.26 3.80 31.22
N ALA A 484 10.55 3.64 30.09
CA ALA A 484 10.64 2.44 29.26
C ALA A 484 12.06 2.27 28.68
N ILE A 485 12.50 1.01 28.60
CA ILE A 485 13.83 0.63 28.11
C ILE A 485 13.94 0.94 26.61
N ASP A 486 12.89 0.59 25.86
CA ASP A 486 12.84 0.70 24.40
C ASP A 486 12.21 2.03 23.92
N LYS A 487 12.19 3.07 24.77
CA LYS A 487 11.60 4.39 24.44
C LYS A 487 12.14 5.05 23.17
N TRP A 488 13.30 4.62 22.69
CA TRP A 488 13.93 5.10 21.46
C TRP A 488 13.30 4.51 20.19
N GLU A 489 12.61 3.36 20.27
CA GLU A 489 11.95 2.72 19.12
C GLU A 489 10.73 3.52 18.64
N ALA A 490 10.05 4.21 19.56
CA ALA A 490 8.88 5.05 19.27
C ALA A 490 9.25 6.54 19.29
N SER A 491 8.78 7.28 18.28
CA SER A 491 8.80 8.75 18.26
C SER A 491 7.69 9.37 19.11
N GLY A 492 6.68 8.57 19.48
CA GLY A 492 5.61 8.99 20.36
C GLY A 492 4.53 7.92 20.54
N ILE A 493 3.71 8.12 21.57
CA ILE A 493 2.51 7.32 21.84
C ILE A 493 1.29 8.16 21.47
N GLN A 494 0.36 7.54 20.74
CA GLN A 494 -0.97 8.09 20.49
C GLN A 494 -1.99 7.24 21.23
N LEU A 495 -2.87 7.90 21.98
CA LEU A 495 -4.01 7.28 22.64
C LEU A 495 -5.25 7.62 21.84
N VAL A 496 -5.97 6.59 21.38
CA VAL A 496 -7.20 6.75 20.59
C VAL A 496 -8.33 6.05 21.33
N GLU A 497 -9.51 6.65 21.37
CA GLU A 497 -10.66 5.98 21.98
C GLU A 497 -10.94 4.63 21.29
N PHE A 498 -11.03 3.56 22.08
CA PHE A 498 -11.27 2.21 21.60
C PHE A 498 -12.78 1.94 21.48
N SER A 499 -13.38 2.52 20.44
CA SER A 499 -14.79 2.33 20.10
C SER A 499 -14.99 2.25 18.58
N LEU A 500 -16.18 1.88 18.14
CA LEU A 500 -16.56 1.85 16.72
C LEU A 500 -16.82 3.26 16.18
N ASN A 501 -15.83 4.15 16.32
CA ASN A 501 -15.91 5.56 15.93
C ASN A 501 -15.14 5.85 14.62
N GLU A 502 -15.39 6.99 14.00
CA GLU A 502 -14.74 7.34 12.72
C GLU A 502 -13.23 7.61 12.85
N GLU A 503 -12.74 8.02 14.02
CA GLU A 503 -11.30 8.25 14.23
C GLU A 503 -10.52 6.94 14.11
N LEU A 504 -10.89 5.91 14.89
CA LEU A 504 -10.27 4.60 14.84
C LEU A 504 -10.48 3.93 13.48
N LYS A 505 -11.68 4.08 12.89
CA LYS A 505 -11.94 3.60 11.53
C LYS A 505 -10.95 4.22 10.55
N SER A 506 -10.77 5.54 10.60
CA SER A 506 -9.88 6.26 9.70
C SER A 506 -8.44 5.76 9.82
N ILE A 507 -7.98 5.44 11.04
CA ILE A 507 -6.64 4.89 11.32
C ILE A 507 -6.48 3.49 10.70
N LEU A 508 -7.46 2.61 10.88
CA LEU A 508 -7.43 1.25 10.32
C LEU A 508 -7.51 1.26 8.79
N MET A 509 -8.27 2.21 8.23
CA MET A 509 -8.43 2.41 6.79
C MET A 509 -7.28 3.21 6.15
N LEU A 510 -6.29 3.68 6.92
CA LEU A 510 -5.09 4.31 6.36
C LEU A 510 -4.38 3.37 5.39
N GLU A 511 -3.65 3.92 4.41
CA GLU A 511 -2.77 3.12 3.53
C GLU A 511 -1.83 2.22 4.34
N GLU A 512 -1.48 1.02 3.83
CA GLU A 512 -0.51 0.10 4.45
C GLU A 512 0.87 0.74 4.74
N LYS A 513 1.16 1.85 4.06
CA LYS A 513 2.33 2.68 4.32
C LYS A 513 2.32 3.28 5.73
N ARG A 514 1.16 3.39 6.40
CA ARG A 514 1.02 4.01 7.73
C ARG A 514 0.82 3.03 8.88
N MET A 515 0.36 1.81 8.65
CA MET A 515 0.21 0.79 9.70
C MET A 515 0.34 -0.61 9.09
N SER A 516 1.03 -1.53 9.77
CA SER A 516 1.18 -2.92 9.31
C SER A 516 -0.17 -3.65 9.32
N SER A 517 -0.34 -4.61 8.40
CA SER A 517 -1.54 -5.46 8.35
C SER A 517 -1.75 -6.24 9.65
N THR A 518 -0.67 -6.66 10.31
CA THR A 518 -0.70 -7.30 11.63
C THR A 518 -1.24 -6.37 12.72
N ALA A 519 -0.74 -5.13 12.79
CA ALA A 519 -1.22 -4.17 13.78
C ALA A 519 -2.72 -3.90 13.58
N LYS A 520 -3.13 -3.62 12.33
CA LYS A 520 -4.55 -3.44 11.99
C LYS A 520 -5.40 -4.64 12.41
N LEU A 521 -4.99 -5.85 12.01
CA LEU A 521 -5.76 -7.05 12.28
C LEU A 521 -5.88 -7.35 13.77
N THR A 522 -4.82 -7.11 14.54
CA THR A 522 -4.85 -7.26 16.00
C THR A 522 -5.86 -6.32 16.64
N ILE A 523 -5.91 -5.06 16.20
CA ILE A 523 -6.91 -4.08 16.66
C ILE A 523 -8.32 -4.54 16.27
N ILE A 524 -8.49 -5.01 15.04
CA ILE A 524 -9.79 -5.50 14.55
C ILE A 524 -10.26 -6.71 15.35
N TYR A 525 -9.40 -7.69 15.64
CA TYR A 525 -9.80 -8.82 16.48
C TYR A 525 -10.10 -8.40 17.92
N ALA A 526 -9.37 -7.43 18.47
CA ALA A 526 -9.74 -6.84 19.77
C ALA A 526 -11.13 -6.16 19.71
N LEU A 527 -11.45 -5.45 18.63
CA LEU A 527 -12.79 -4.87 18.42
C LEU A 527 -13.85 -5.95 18.26
N ILE A 528 -13.55 -7.07 17.58
CA ILE A 528 -14.47 -8.20 17.45
C ILE A 528 -14.73 -8.83 18.83
N ASN A 529 -13.70 -8.95 19.66
CA ASN A 529 -13.84 -9.46 21.03
C ASN A 529 -14.77 -8.58 21.88
N GLU A 530 -14.68 -7.26 21.72
CA GLU A 530 -15.46 -6.29 22.52
C GLU A 530 -16.88 -6.07 21.96
N TYR A 531 -17.02 -5.96 20.63
CA TYR A 531 -18.25 -5.52 19.97
C TYR A 531 -18.93 -6.60 19.10
N GLY A 532 -18.31 -7.76 18.91
CA GLY A 532 -18.81 -8.86 18.09
C GLY A 532 -18.54 -8.69 16.59
N TYR A 533 -18.35 -9.82 15.88
CA TYR A 533 -17.91 -9.82 14.47
C TYR A 533 -18.83 -9.00 13.56
N LYS A 534 -20.15 -9.23 13.67
CA LYS A 534 -21.15 -8.59 12.79
C LYS A 534 -21.11 -7.06 12.85
N ASN A 535 -20.88 -6.50 14.04
CA ASN A 535 -20.84 -5.06 14.23
C ASN A 535 -19.57 -4.46 13.63
N VAL A 536 -18.42 -5.10 13.85
CA VAL A 536 -17.13 -4.67 13.32
C VAL A 536 -17.08 -4.79 11.80
N ASP A 537 -17.54 -5.91 11.24
CA ASP A 537 -17.61 -6.15 9.80
C ASP A 537 -18.50 -5.10 9.10
N SER A 538 -19.68 -4.86 9.65
CA SER A 538 -20.59 -3.81 9.18
C SER A 538 -19.97 -2.42 9.28
N TRP A 539 -19.23 -2.13 10.36
CA TRP A 539 -18.59 -0.84 10.58
C TRP A 539 -17.41 -0.61 9.62
N LEU A 540 -16.65 -1.64 9.27
CA LEU A 540 -15.54 -1.58 8.32
C LEU A 540 -15.98 -1.59 6.84
N THR A 541 -17.25 -1.83 6.57
CA THR A 541 -17.81 -1.75 5.21
C THR A 541 -18.05 -0.29 4.82
N LEU A 542 -17.41 0.18 3.75
CA LEU A 542 -17.49 1.57 3.26
C LEU A 542 -18.77 1.83 2.46
N PHE A 543 -19.34 0.79 1.85
CA PHE A 543 -20.51 0.88 0.97
C PHE A 543 -21.57 -0.12 1.42
N LYS A 544 -22.67 0.38 2.00
CA LYS A 544 -23.92 -0.38 2.14
C LYS A 544 -24.88 -0.02 1.04
#